data_AF-A0A7W9SLI5-F1
#
_entry.id   AF-A0A7W9SLI5-F1
#
_cell.length_a   1.000
_cell.length_b   1.000
_cell.length_c   1.000
_cell.angle_alpha   90.00
_cell.angle_beta   90.00
_cell.angle_gamma   90.00
#
_symmetry.space_group_name_H-M   'P 1'
#
loop_
_entity.id
_entity.type
_entity.pdbx_description
1 polymer ?
#
loop_
_entity_poly.entity_id
_entity_poly.type
_entity_poly.pdbx_seq_one_letter_code
_entity_poly.pdbx_strand_id
1 'polypeptide(L)'
;MHSLFVALLLGQRPADLNVTPEQIRVGNLTRICGAAKRLALKNGGRFQVTPANVVEKLSRYLGNPTVFTAPGDTPGTVSYQLNAAMVNANLTTLKNPAKTVLFYIGKNNTLDFKFGGKAAVGCADGQGRYVTKAEAASLVWKP
;
A
#
# COMPACT_ATOMS: atom_id res chain seq x y z
N MET A 1 37.30 40.56 2.57
CA MET A 1 37.43 39.12 2.86
C MET A 1 36.08 38.50 2.51
N HIS A 2 35.90 38.06 1.26
CA HIS A 2 36.16 36.67 0.82
C HIS A 2 35.38 35.70 1.72
N SER A 3 34.27 35.09 1.31
CA SER A 3 34.08 34.40 0.03
C SER A 3 32.62 34.34 -0.39
N LEU A 4 32.37 34.80 -1.62
CA LEU A 4 31.39 34.20 -2.53
C LEU A 4 31.76 32.71 -2.67
N PHE A 5 30.90 31.81 -2.20
CA PHE A 5 31.02 30.40 -2.58
C PHE A 5 30.31 30.21 -3.91
N VAL A 6 31.15 30.17 -4.95
CA VAL A 6 30.87 29.72 -6.30
C VAL A 6 30.31 28.30 -6.25
N ALA A 7 29.02 28.15 -6.52
CA ALA A 7 28.40 26.87 -6.86
C ALA A 7 27.77 26.98 -8.26
N LEU A 8 28.66 27.19 -9.24
CA LEU A 8 28.35 27.16 -10.66
C LEU A 8 29.37 26.24 -11.32
N LEU A 9 29.27 24.94 -11.05
CA LEU A 9 30.00 23.88 -11.76
C LEU A 9 29.18 22.59 -11.65
N LEU A 10 28.76 22.11 -12.83
CA LEU A 10 27.91 20.94 -13.11
C LEU A 10 26.41 21.19 -12.92
N GLY A 11 25.75 21.54 -14.04
CA GLY A 11 24.30 21.45 -14.22
C GLY A 11 23.78 20.00 -14.17
N GLN A 12 24.04 19.32 -13.07
CA GLN A 12 23.29 18.13 -12.69
C GLN A 12 21.95 18.63 -12.19
N ARG A 13 20.95 18.70 -13.08
CA ARG A 13 19.55 18.69 -12.64
C ARG A 13 19.46 17.53 -11.63
N PRO A 14 18.84 17.70 -10.45
CA PRO A 14 18.58 16.55 -9.59
C PRO A 14 17.88 15.53 -10.50
N ALA A 15 18.48 14.35 -10.65
CA ALA A 15 17.96 13.34 -11.55
C ALA A 15 16.45 13.26 -11.31
N ASP A 16 15.65 13.63 -12.32
CA ASP A 16 14.20 13.50 -12.26
C ASP A 16 13.97 12.07 -11.80
N LEU A 17 13.56 11.90 -10.53
CA LEU A 17 13.22 10.61 -9.98
C LEU A 17 11.99 10.21 -10.77
N ASN A 18 12.20 9.55 -11.90
CA ASN A 18 11.18 8.99 -12.77
C ASN A 18 10.55 7.83 -12.00
N VAL A 19 9.76 8.15 -10.98
CA VAL A 19 9.04 7.18 -10.18
C VAL A 19 8.00 6.57 -11.11
N THR A 20 8.15 5.28 -11.40
CA THR A 20 7.26 4.61 -12.33
C THR A 20 5.87 4.46 -11.69
N PRO A 21 4.79 4.36 -12.50
CA PRO A 21 3.46 4.06 -11.98
C PRO A 21 3.42 2.81 -11.10
N GLU A 22 4.30 1.84 -11.37
CA GLU A 22 4.45 0.62 -10.57
C GLU A 22 5.03 0.90 -9.18
N GLN A 23 6.09 1.70 -9.10
CA GLN A 23 6.68 2.12 -7.83
C GLN A 23 5.67 2.94 -6.99
N ILE A 24 4.89 3.81 -7.63
CA ILE A 24 3.84 4.57 -6.94
C ILE A 24 2.75 3.64 -6.39
N ARG A 25 2.31 2.62 -7.14
CA ARG A 25 1.29 1.66 -6.67
C ARG A 25 1.74 0.91 -5.41
N VAL A 26 2.95 0.36 -5.43
CA VAL A 26 3.51 -0.36 -4.28
C VAL A 26 3.78 0.60 -3.11
N GLY A 27 4.24 1.82 -3.41
CA GLY A 27 4.39 2.88 -2.41
C GLY A 27 3.07 3.23 -1.73
N ASN A 28 1.98 3.39 -2.50
CA ASN A 28 0.65 3.65 -1.99
C ASN A 28 0.15 2.49 -1.11
N LEU A 29 0.28 1.24 -1.58
CA LEU A 29 -0.06 0.06 -0.77
C LEU A 29 0.70 -0.01 0.54
N THR A 30 2.02 0.25 0.51
CA THR A 30 2.87 0.25 1.71
C THR A 30 2.41 1.32 2.70
N ARG A 31 2.08 2.52 2.21
CA ARG A 31 1.53 3.60 3.05
C ARG A 31 0.19 3.20 3.65
N ILE A 32 -0.73 2.65 2.85
CA ILE A 32 -2.07 2.20 3.29
C ILE A 32 -1.94 1.10 4.34
N CYS A 33 -1.10 0.08 4.11
CA CYS A 33 -0.87 -1.02 5.05
C CYS A 33 -0.23 -0.50 6.34
N GLY A 34 0.75 0.39 6.25
CA GLY A 34 1.36 1.05 7.40
C GLY A 34 0.36 1.90 8.20
N ALA A 35 -0.58 2.58 7.54
CA ALA A 35 -1.67 3.28 8.20
C ALA A 35 -2.62 2.31 8.92
N ALA A 36 -3.02 1.22 8.27
CA ALA A 36 -3.87 0.20 8.87
C ALA A 36 -3.20 -0.48 10.07
N LYS A 37 -1.91 -0.77 9.98
CA LYS A 37 -1.10 -1.31 11.10
C LYS A 37 -1.06 -0.35 12.28
N ARG A 38 -0.81 0.94 12.03
CA ARG A 38 -0.81 1.98 13.08
C ARG A 38 -2.18 2.10 13.75
N LEU A 39 -3.26 2.07 12.98
CA LEU A 39 -4.63 2.05 13.51
C LEU A 39 -4.88 0.80 14.35
N ALA A 40 -4.44 -0.38 13.88
CA ALA A 40 -4.61 -1.63 14.61
C ALA A 40 -3.88 -1.60 15.95
N LEU A 41 -2.62 -1.14 15.98
CA LEU A 41 -1.85 -0.97 17.22
C LEU A 41 -2.54 -0.03 18.20
N LYS A 42 -3.14 1.07 17.73
CA LYS A 42 -3.95 1.98 18.56
C LYS A 42 -5.19 1.29 19.16
N ASN A 43 -5.75 0.30 18.46
CA ASN A 43 -6.97 -0.41 18.86
C ASN A 43 -6.67 -1.80 19.46
N GLY A 44 -5.61 -1.93 20.25
CA GLY A 44 -5.26 -3.18 20.94
C GLY A 44 -4.85 -4.31 19.98
N GLY A 45 -4.24 -3.96 18.84
CA GLY A 45 -3.79 -4.90 17.82
C GLY A 45 -4.83 -5.26 16.76
N ARG A 46 -6.07 -4.76 16.83
CA ARG A 46 -7.17 -5.20 15.96
C ARG A 46 -7.43 -4.27 14.79
N PHE A 47 -7.61 -4.83 13.59
CA PHE A 47 -8.04 -4.08 12.40
C PHE A 47 -9.53 -3.70 12.48
N GLN A 48 -9.87 -2.68 13.27
CA GLN A 48 -11.22 -2.14 13.40
C GLN A 48 -11.62 -1.25 12.21
N VAL A 49 -11.53 -1.79 11.00
CA VAL A 49 -11.91 -1.16 9.73
C VAL A 49 -12.82 -2.11 8.94
N THR A 50 -13.70 -1.56 8.11
CA THR A 50 -14.54 -2.30 7.16
C THR A 50 -14.33 -1.72 5.77
N PRO A 51 -14.67 -2.45 4.69
CA PRO A 51 -14.57 -1.90 3.34
C PRO A 51 -15.30 -0.56 3.17
N ALA A 52 -16.42 -0.36 3.89
CA ALA A 52 -17.21 0.87 3.83
C ALA A 52 -16.54 2.08 4.49
N ASN A 53 -15.72 1.90 5.53
CA ASN A 53 -15.13 3.00 6.30
C ASN A 53 -13.60 3.08 6.20
N VAL A 54 -12.96 2.19 5.44
CA VAL A 54 -11.50 2.08 5.39
C VAL A 54 -10.84 3.37 4.91
N VAL A 55 -11.40 4.02 3.90
CA VAL A 55 -10.88 5.29 3.37
C VAL A 55 -10.95 6.37 4.44
N GLU A 56 -12.11 6.56 5.07
CA GLU A 56 -12.30 7.56 6.12
C GLU A 56 -11.36 7.35 7.32
N LYS A 57 -11.28 6.10 7.82
CA LYS A 57 -10.47 5.77 9.00
C LYS A 57 -8.97 5.89 8.73
N LEU A 58 -8.51 5.49 7.55
CA LEU A 58 -7.08 5.50 7.24
C LEU A 58 -6.58 6.85 6.70
N SER A 59 -7.45 7.67 6.10
CA SER A 59 -7.06 8.99 5.58
C SER A 59 -6.44 9.89 6.65
N ARG A 60 -6.89 9.75 7.91
CA ARG A 60 -6.33 10.47 9.08
C ARG A 60 -4.85 10.16 9.34
N TYR A 61 -4.35 9.00 8.91
CA TYR A 61 -2.95 8.57 9.07
C TYR A 61 -2.11 8.77 7.80
N LEU A 62 -2.77 9.01 6.67
CA LEU A 62 -2.15 9.12 5.35
C LEU A 62 -1.95 10.57 4.91
N GLY A 63 -2.75 11.49 5.45
CA GLY A 63 -2.70 12.93 5.16
C GLY A 63 -3.20 13.31 3.76
N ASN A 64 -3.39 12.32 2.87
CA ASN A 64 -3.88 12.52 1.52
C ASN A 64 -4.74 11.32 1.09
N PRO A 65 -6.04 11.49 0.81
CA PRO A 65 -6.92 10.40 0.38
C PRO A 65 -6.63 9.91 -1.06
N THR A 66 -5.91 10.66 -1.89
CA THR A 66 -5.62 10.25 -3.27
C THR A 66 -4.72 9.02 -3.36
N VAL A 67 -4.07 8.63 -2.26
CA VAL A 67 -3.28 7.40 -2.16
C VAL A 67 -4.14 6.14 -2.38
N PHE A 68 -5.46 6.22 -2.23
CA PHE A 68 -6.39 5.12 -2.49
C PHE A 68 -6.68 4.90 -3.98
N THR A 69 -6.30 5.84 -4.84
CA THR A 69 -6.41 5.70 -6.30
C THR A 69 -5.09 5.19 -6.86
N ALA A 70 -5.12 4.14 -7.67
CA ALA A 70 -3.94 3.64 -8.36
C ALA A 70 -3.62 4.53 -9.57
N PRO A 71 -2.33 4.79 -9.86
CA PRO A 71 -1.90 5.39 -11.11
C PRO A 71 -2.53 4.72 -12.34
N GLY A 72 -3.18 5.52 -13.18
CA GLY A 72 -3.89 5.10 -14.38
C GLY A 72 -5.39 4.85 -14.19
N ASP A 73 -5.88 4.74 -12.95
CA ASP A 73 -7.31 4.68 -12.67
C ASP A 73 -7.90 6.10 -12.60
N THR A 74 -9.22 6.20 -12.76
CA THR A 74 -9.95 7.48 -12.69
C THR A 74 -9.71 8.14 -11.31
N PRO A 75 -9.32 9.43 -11.26
CA PRO A 75 -9.13 10.14 -9.99
C PRO A 75 -10.34 10.02 -9.05
N GLY A 76 -10.08 9.75 -7.77
CA GLY A 76 -11.12 9.60 -6.75
C GLY A 76 -11.71 8.19 -6.63
N THR A 77 -11.31 7.25 -7.49
CA THR A 77 -11.69 5.84 -7.33
C THR A 77 -10.87 5.15 -6.24
N VAL A 78 -11.48 4.16 -5.57
CA VAL A 78 -10.80 3.33 -4.57
C VAL A 78 -10.28 2.06 -5.25
N SER A 79 -9.02 2.08 -5.65
CA SER A 79 -8.37 1.00 -6.39
C SER A 79 -7.88 -0.15 -5.49
N TYR A 80 -7.54 0.16 -4.24
CA TYR A 80 -7.03 -0.81 -3.27
C TYR A 80 -8.13 -1.29 -2.34
N GLN A 81 -8.49 -2.55 -2.46
CA GLN A 81 -9.57 -3.19 -1.69
C GLN A 81 -9.02 -3.76 -0.39
N LEU A 82 -9.76 -3.56 0.71
CA LEU A 82 -9.51 -4.23 1.98
C LEU A 82 -9.97 -5.70 1.86
N ASN A 83 -9.14 -6.64 2.31
CA ASN A 83 -9.57 -8.02 2.50
C ASN A 83 -10.57 -8.12 3.66
N ALA A 84 -11.82 -8.48 3.37
CA ALA A 84 -12.89 -8.54 4.36
C ALA A 84 -12.61 -9.55 5.50
N ALA A 85 -11.79 -10.58 5.25
CA ALA A 85 -11.39 -11.53 6.30
C ALA A 85 -10.47 -10.91 7.37
N MET A 86 -9.87 -9.75 7.09
CA MET A 86 -9.01 -9.04 8.03
C MET A 86 -9.79 -8.13 8.99
N VAL A 87 -11.10 -7.95 8.79
CA VAL A 87 -11.93 -7.15 9.70
C VAL A 87 -11.89 -7.76 11.10
N ASN A 88 -11.53 -6.95 12.10
CA ASN A 88 -11.35 -7.34 13.50
C ASN A 88 -10.29 -8.41 13.77
N ALA A 89 -9.50 -8.83 12.77
CA ALA A 89 -8.36 -9.71 12.96
C ALA A 89 -7.32 -9.03 13.85
N ASN A 90 -6.67 -9.81 14.72
CA ASN A 90 -5.66 -9.31 15.64
C ASN A 90 -4.26 -9.51 15.04
N LEU A 91 -3.57 -8.40 14.78
CA LEU A 91 -2.23 -8.34 14.23
C LEU A 91 -1.22 -9.18 15.03
N THR A 92 -1.34 -9.24 16.36
CA THR A 92 -0.38 -9.95 17.21
C THR A 92 -0.56 -11.47 17.19
N THR A 93 -1.72 -11.96 16.75
CA THR A 93 -2.02 -13.39 16.68
C THR A 93 -1.95 -13.94 15.25
N LEU A 94 -1.67 -13.09 14.26
CA LEU A 94 -1.55 -13.52 12.87
C LEU A 94 -0.39 -14.48 12.68
N LYS A 95 -0.68 -15.65 12.10
CA LYS A 95 0.37 -16.52 11.58
C LYS A 95 0.85 -15.94 10.24
N ASN A 96 2.15 -15.68 10.12
CA ASN A 96 2.80 -15.20 8.90
C ASN A 96 2.26 -13.85 8.33
N PRO A 97 2.32 -12.74 9.08
CA PRO A 97 1.78 -11.44 8.64
C PRO A 97 2.36 -10.95 7.30
N ALA A 98 3.59 -11.35 6.95
CA ALA A 98 4.24 -11.04 5.67
C ALA A 98 3.65 -11.79 4.45
N LYS A 99 2.78 -12.78 4.66
CA LYS A 99 2.04 -13.51 3.62
C LYS A 99 0.52 -13.28 3.70
N THR A 100 0.03 -12.74 4.81
CA THR A 100 -1.40 -12.47 5.00
C THR A 100 -1.83 -11.22 4.25
N VAL A 101 -2.77 -11.38 3.32
CA VAL A 101 -3.27 -10.30 2.47
C VAL A 101 -4.15 -9.35 3.28
N LEU A 102 -3.73 -8.09 3.37
CA LEU A 102 -4.50 -7.02 4.00
C LEU A 102 -5.20 -6.14 2.97
N PHE A 103 -4.48 -5.69 1.95
CA PHE A 103 -5.00 -4.92 0.83
C PHE A 103 -4.61 -5.55 -0.50
N TYR A 104 -5.41 -5.36 -1.54
CA TYR A 104 -5.10 -5.86 -2.87
C TYR A 104 -5.72 -5.00 -3.96
N ILE A 105 -5.13 -5.01 -5.16
CA ILE A 105 -5.80 -4.53 -6.37
C ILE A 105 -6.53 -5.70 -7.01
N GLY A 106 -7.84 -5.54 -7.19
CA GLY A 106 -8.72 -6.56 -7.75
C GLY A 106 -10.15 -6.41 -7.25
N LYS A 107 -10.95 -7.47 -7.39
CA LYS A 107 -12.36 -7.49 -6.97
C LYS A 107 -12.72 -8.86 -6.39
N ASN A 108 -13.64 -8.90 -5.45
CA ASN A 108 -14.20 -10.14 -4.88
C ASN A 108 -13.12 -11.15 -4.43
N ASN A 109 -12.11 -10.68 -3.70
CA ASN A 109 -10.96 -11.48 -3.24
C ASN A 109 -10.17 -12.17 -4.36
N THR A 110 -10.22 -11.62 -5.57
CA THR A 110 -9.42 -12.05 -6.72
C THR A 110 -8.43 -10.94 -7.09
N LEU A 111 -7.16 -11.32 -7.31
CA LEU A 111 -6.10 -10.41 -7.71
C LEU A 111 -6.20 -10.06 -9.20
N ASP A 112 -5.95 -8.79 -9.52
CA ASP A 112 -5.85 -8.30 -10.89
C ASP A 112 -4.38 -8.32 -11.36
N PHE A 113 -4.06 -9.23 -12.29
CA PHE A 113 -2.70 -9.47 -12.82
C PHE A 113 -2.36 -8.62 -14.06
N LYS A 114 -2.87 -7.39 -14.15
CA LYS A 114 -2.69 -6.50 -15.32
C LYS A 114 -1.34 -5.76 -15.40
N PHE A 115 -0.44 -5.92 -14.44
CA PHE A 115 0.83 -5.19 -14.37
C PHE A 115 2.00 -6.07 -14.81
N GLY A 116 2.08 -6.39 -16.11
CA GLY A 116 3.11 -7.29 -16.63
C GLY A 116 2.97 -8.72 -16.09
N GLY A 117 1.73 -9.21 -15.92
CA GLY A 117 1.44 -10.52 -15.35
C GLY A 117 1.57 -10.60 -13.82
N LYS A 118 1.77 -9.46 -13.15
CA LYS A 118 1.82 -9.35 -11.69
C LYS A 118 0.61 -8.59 -11.14
N ALA A 119 0.27 -8.87 -9.89
CA ALA A 119 -0.74 -8.16 -9.12
C ALA A 119 -0.10 -7.44 -7.92
N ALA A 120 -0.64 -6.29 -7.54
CA ALA A 120 -0.15 -5.54 -6.37
C ALA A 120 -0.92 -5.96 -5.11
N VAL A 121 -0.19 -6.33 -4.06
CA VAL A 121 -0.75 -6.81 -2.79
C VAL A 121 -0.05 -6.11 -1.63
N GLY A 122 -0.83 -5.71 -0.63
CA GLY A 122 -0.37 -5.22 0.66
C GLY A 122 -0.58 -6.28 1.73
N CYS A 123 0.48 -6.63 2.46
CA CYS A 123 0.44 -7.65 3.51
C CYS A 123 0.23 -7.02 4.90
N ALA A 124 -0.18 -7.85 5.87
CA ALA A 124 -0.47 -7.43 7.24
C ALA A 124 0.77 -6.94 8.01
N ASP A 125 1.97 -7.27 7.55
CA ASP A 125 3.23 -6.74 8.09
C ASP A 125 3.45 -5.24 7.83
N GLY A 126 2.71 -4.66 6.88
CA GLY A 126 2.79 -3.27 6.47
C GLY A 126 3.40 -3.05 5.08
N GLN A 127 3.85 -4.10 4.39
CA GLN A 127 4.57 -3.98 3.12
C GLN A 127 3.66 -4.20 1.91
N GLY A 128 3.79 -3.33 0.90
CA GLY A 128 3.27 -3.56 -0.44
C GLY A 128 4.29 -4.31 -1.31
N ARG A 129 3.83 -5.20 -2.18
CA ARG A 129 4.68 -5.84 -3.20
C ARG A 129 3.89 -6.26 -4.42
N TYR A 130 4.60 -6.53 -5.51
CA TYR A 130 4.05 -7.27 -6.64
C TYR A 130 4.18 -8.77 -6.41
N VAL A 131 3.18 -9.52 -6.86
CA VAL A 131 3.17 -10.99 -6.86
C VAL A 131 2.77 -11.51 -8.23
N THR A 132 3.45 -12.55 -8.67
CA THR A 132 3.08 -13.40 -9.80
C THR A 132 1.91 -14.32 -9.42
N LYS A 133 1.29 -14.98 -10.42
CA LYS A 133 0.25 -16.00 -10.16
C LYS A 133 0.74 -17.14 -9.26
N ALA A 134 1.99 -17.57 -9.44
CA ALA A 134 2.59 -18.62 -8.63
C ALA A 134 2.77 -18.18 -7.18
N GLU A 135 3.30 -16.98 -6.95
CA GLU A 135 3.46 -16.42 -5.60
C GLU A 135 2.11 -16.17 -4.92
N ALA A 136 1.10 -15.73 -5.69
CA ALA A 136 -0.25 -15.48 -5.18
C ALA A 136 -0.91 -16.74 -4.59
N ALA A 137 -0.59 -17.93 -5.10
CA ALA A 137 -1.09 -19.19 -4.55
C ALA A 137 -0.58 -19.49 -3.13
N SER A 138 0.54 -18.87 -2.73
CA SER A 138 1.12 -19.02 -1.39
C SER A 138 0.66 -17.98 -0.37
N LEU A 139 -0.22 -17.05 -0.79
CA LEU A 139 -0.73 -15.99 0.07
C LEU A 139 -1.82 -16.50 1.00
N VAL A 140 -1.88 -15.91 2.19
CA VAL A 140 -2.88 -16.24 3.20
C VAL A 140 -4.01 -15.21 3.13
N TRP A 141 -5.20 -15.65 2.72
CA TRP A 141 -6.37 -14.78 2.60
C TRP A 141 -7.21 -14.71 3.87
N LYS A 142 -7.10 -15.71 4.75
CA LYS A 142 -7.84 -15.75 6.01
C LYS A 142 -6.83 -15.86 7.16
N PRO A 143 -6.84 -14.91 8.10
CA PRO A 143 -5.88 -14.86 9.22
C PRO A 143 -6.03 -16.02 10.21
#